data_AF-A0A2H0WG38-F1
#
_entry.id   AF-A0A2H0WG38-F1
#
_cell.length_a   1.000
_cell.length_b   1.000
_cell.length_c   1.000
_cell.angle_alpha   90.00
_cell.angle_beta   90.00
_cell.angle_gamma   90.00
#
_symmetry.space_group_name_H-M   'P 1'
#
loop_
_entity.id
_entity.type
_entity.pdbx_description
1 polymer ?
#
loop_
_entity_poly.entity_id
_entity_poly.type
_entity_poly.pdbx_seq_one_letter_code
_entity_poly.pdbx_strand_id
1 'polypeptide(L)'
;MDLSKVVSGEKTTFSAIIYKGHFERDGQMLGSVQVHVEKIIFSAKLNGQGAPTDNKYFVFGENGEYFAAHLIQGKPNFDAILSVSHPYQFNELICNRRYCPGSHLVPIRDSQLPITLSPELGKDIPLPGESLGQFGGILADTKKVIYFEQGDLAK
;
A
#
# COMPACT_ATOMS: atom_id res chain seq x y z
N MET A 1 20.83 -1.86 10.53
CA MET A 1 20.99 -2.03 9.08
C MET A 1 20.82 -0.67 8.43
N ASP A 2 21.63 -0.32 7.43
CA ASP A 2 21.54 0.96 6.72
C ASP A 2 20.67 0.79 5.46
N LEU A 3 19.50 1.45 5.44
CA LEU A 3 18.57 1.38 4.30
C LEU A 3 19.11 2.09 3.06
N SER A 4 19.99 3.08 3.21
CA SER A 4 20.55 3.80 2.06
C SER A 4 21.38 2.88 1.16
N LYS A 5 22.07 1.90 1.77
CA LYS A 5 22.82 0.86 1.05
C LYS A 5 21.93 -0.14 0.32
N VAL A 6 20.73 -0.37 0.81
CA VAL A 6 19.74 -1.22 0.13
C VAL A 6 19.16 -0.48 -1.06
N VAL A 7 18.78 0.78 -0.86
CA VAL A 7 18.25 1.65 -1.92
C VAL A 7 19.28 1.89 -3.03
N SER A 8 20.56 2.03 -2.68
CA SER A 8 21.65 2.19 -3.67
C SER A 8 22.04 0.90 -4.38
N GLY A 9 21.57 -0.27 -3.91
CA GLY A 9 22.00 -1.57 -4.41
C GLY A 9 23.38 -2.03 -3.91
N GLU A 10 24.07 -1.26 -3.07
CA GLU A 10 25.32 -1.69 -2.41
C GLU A 10 25.10 -2.94 -1.53
N LYS A 11 23.89 -3.09 -0.98
CA LYS A 11 23.50 -4.22 -0.15
C LYS A 11 22.18 -4.84 -0.62
N THR A 12 22.28 -5.97 -1.29
CA THR A 12 21.11 -6.74 -1.78
C THR A 12 20.79 -7.98 -0.94
N THR A 13 21.62 -8.35 0.03
CA THR A 13 21.40 -9.53 0.88
C THR A 13 21.64 -9.21 2.37
N PHE A 14 20.79 -9.73 3.25
CA PHE A 14 20.92 -9.60 4.70
C PHE A 14 20.16 -10.69 5.47
N SER A 15 20.59 -11.01 6.68
CA SER A 15 19.86 -11.91 7.58
C SER A 15 18.75 -11.17 8.31
N ALA A 16 17.60 -11.82 8.47
CA ALA A 16 16.44 -11.33 9.22
C ALA A 16 15.90 -12.42 10.15
N ILE A 17 15.15 -12.02 11.17
CA ILE A 17 14.42 -12.92 12.07
C ILE A 17 12.93 -12.70 11.83
N ILE A 18 12.19 -13.78 11.63
CA ILE A 18 10.74 -13.75 11.46
C ILE A 18 10.09 -13.88 12.84
N TYR A 19 9.17 -12.96 13.14
CA TYR A 19 8.33 -13.02 14.33
C TYR A 19 6.86 -13.15 13.92
N LYS A 20 6.09 -13.91 14.71
CA LYS A 20 4.63 -13.95 14.66
C LYS A 20 4.06 -13.14 15.81
N GLY A 21 3.26 -12.12 15.50
CA GLY A 21 2.69 -11.23 16.50
C GLY A 21 3.53 -9.98 16.73
N HIS A 22 3.35 -9.34 17.89
CA HIS A 22 3.93 -8.04 18.20
C HIS A 22 5.40 -8.13 18.60
N PHE A 23 6.29 -7.34 17.97
CA PHE A 23 7.73 -7.43 18.22
C PHE A 23 8.12 -7.14 19.68
N GLU A 24 7.53 -6.12 20.31
CA GLU A 24 7.94 -5.66 21.65
C GLU A 24 7.17 -6.30 22.83
N ARG A 25 6.19 -7.16 22.54
CA ARG A 25 5.31 -7.75 23.57
C ARG A 25 5.42 -9.27 23.53
N ASP A 26 4.53 -9.91 22.78
CA ASP A 26 4.34 -11.36 22.82
C ASP A 26 4.70 -12.04 21.48
N GLY A 27 5.61 -11.42 20.72
CA GLY A 27 6.04 -11.91 19.42
C GLY A 27 6.79 -13.23 19.54
N GLN A 28 6.30 -14.29 18.89
CA GLN A 28 6.98 -15.57 18.84
C GLN A 28 8.01 -15.58 17.69
N MET A 29 9.29 -15.77 18.01
CA MET A 29 10.31 -16.01 17.00
C MET A 29 10.00 -17.31 16.25
N LEU A 30 9.86 -17.23 14.93
CA LEU A 30 9.64 -18.38 14.05
C LEU A 30 10.95 -18.92 13.47
N GLY A 31 11.98 -18.07 13.33
CA GLY A 31 13.29 -18.48 12.83
C GLY A 31 14.05 -17.34 12.16
N SER A 32 15.22 -17.66 11.61
CA SER A 32 16.05 -16.72 10.83
C SER A 32 16.00 -17.06 9.34
N VAL A 33 16.00 -16.04 8.49
CA VAL A 33 16.04 -16.17 7.04
C VAL A 33 17.12 -15.28 6.44
N GLN A 34 17.60 -15.64 5.25
CA GLN A 34 18.40 -14.75 4.42
C GLN A 34 17.45 -14.08 3.42
N VAL A 35 17.39 -12.75 3.47
CA VAL A 35 16.60 -11.94 2.54
C VAL A 35 17.48 -11.55 1.36
N HIS A 36 16.97 -11.76 0.16
CA HIS A 36 17.55 -11.27 -1.09
C HIS A 36 16.59 -10.24 -1.69
N VAL A 37 17.09 -9.03 -1.92
CA VAL A 37 16.33 -7.94 -2.53
C VAL A 37 16.55 -7.99 -4.03
N GLU A 38 15.55 -8.45 -4.76
CA GLU A 38 15.59 -8.53 -6.22
C GLU A 38 15.33 -7.17 -6.87
N LYS A 39 14.37 -6.40 -6.33
CA LYS A 39 13.94 -5.13 -6.90
C LYS A 39 13.42 -4.17 -5.85
N ILE A 40 13.85 -2.92 -5.92
CA ILE A 40 13.22 -1.81 -5.21
C ILE A 40 12.13 -1.23 -6.12
N ILE A 41 10.87 -1.37 -5.71
CA ILE A 41 9.71 -0.85 -6.46
C ILE A 41 9.36 0.60 -6.06
N PHE A 42 9.77 1.03 -4.87
CA PHE A 42 9.55 2.38 -4.37
C PHE A 42 10.57 2.73 -3.29
N SER A 43 11.08 3.96 -3.35
CA SER A 43 11.88 4.55 -2.28
C SER A 43 11.69 6.06 -2.28
N ALA A 44 11.34 6.61 -1.13
CA ALA A 44 11.22 8.05 -0.95
C ALA A 44 11.85 8.45 0.39
N LYS A 45 12.50 9.61 0.41
CA LYS A 45 12.99 10.21 1.65
C LYS A 45 11.81 10.90 2.34
N LEU A 46 11.54 10.54 3.58
CA LEU A 46 10.51 11.18 4.37
C LEU A 46 10.94 12.63 4.69
N ASN A 47 10.10 13.60 4.35
CA ASN A 47 10.23 14.97 4.82
C ASN A 47 9.32 15.14 6.05
N GLY A 48 9.90 15.45 7.21
CA GLY A 48 9.12 15.65 8.44
C GLY A 48 8.33 16.96 8.49
N GLN A 49 8.11 17.63 7.35
CA GLN A 49 7.51 18.96 7.26
C GLN A 49 6.15 18.91 6.56
N GLY A 50 5.18 19.62 7.13
CA GLY A 50 3.81 19.68 6.61
C GLY A 50 2.92 18.59 7.21
N ALA A 51 1.65 18.93 7.42
CA ALA A 51 0.62 17.94 7.71
C ALA A 51 0.22 17.25 6.40
N PRO A 52 -0.03 15.93 6.39
CA PRO A 52 -0.54 15.25 5.22
C PRO A 52 -1.88 15.86 4.79
N THR A 53 -2.00 16.19 3.51
CA THR A 53 -3.21 16.78 2.92
C THR A 53 -4.25 15.73 2.54
N ASP A 54 -3.78 14.52 2.25
CA ASP A 54 -4.57 13.42 1.69
C ASP A 54 -3.83 12.08 1.87
N ASN A 55 -4.56 11.03 2.21
CA ASN A 55 -3.99 9.69 2.28
C ASN A 55 -3.72 9.18 0.86
N LYS A 56 -2.50 8.71 0.60
CA LYS A 56 -2.15 8.10 -0.69
C LYS A 56 -1.61 6.70 -0.47
N TYR A 57 -1.94 5.81 -1.38
CA TYR A 57 -1.54 4.42 -1.34
C TYR A 57 -0.80 4.07 -2.62
N PHE A 58 0.37 3.47 -2.46
CA PHE A 58 1.15 2.91 -3.55
C PHE A 58 0.74 1.46 -3.75
N VAL A 59 0.03 1.18 -4.83
CA VAL A 59 -0.52 -0.14 -5.16
C VAL A 59 0.47 -0.90 -6.05
N PHE A 60 0.82 -2.12 -5.65
CA PHE A 60 1.80 -2.97 -6.30
C PHE A 60 1.42 -4.45 -6.17
N GLY A 61 2.13 -5.31 -6.90
CA GLY A 61 1.90 -6.76 -6.90
C GLY A 61 1.74 -7.29 -8.32
N GLU A 62 1.59 -8.60 -8.43
CA GLU A 62 1.44 -9.33 -9.68
C GLU A 62 0.80 -10.70 -9.43
N ASN A 63 0.34 -11.37 -10.49
CA ASN A 63 -0.10 -12.77 -10.45
C ASN A 63 -1.20 -13.07 -9.40
N GLY A 64 -2.12 -12.12 -9.19
CA GLY A 64 -3.24 -12.28 -8.25
C GLY A 64 -2.97 -11.85 -6.81
N GLU A 65 -1.72 -11.49 -6.48
CA GLU A 65 -1.32 -10.98 -5.17
C GLU A 65 -1.03 -9.48 -5.26
N TYR A 66 -1.97 -8.67 -4.78
CA TYR A 66 -1.89 -7.21 -4.83
C TYR A 66 -1.93 -6.59 -3.44
N PHE A 67 -1.12 -5.56 -3.26
CA PHE A 67 -0.94 -4.85 -2.02
C PHE A 67 -0.96 -3.34 -2.22
N ALA A 68 -1.26 -2.60 -1.17
CA ALA A 68 -1.19 -1.15 -1.16
C ALA A 68 -0.44 -0.68 0.09
N ALA A 69 0.65 0.06 -0.07
CA ALA A 69 1.38 0.66 1.05
C ALA A 69 1.00 2.12 1.21
N HIS A 70 0.69 2.55 2.44
CA HIS A 70 0.42 3.94 2.73
C HIS A 70 1.67 4.81 2.50
N LEU A 71 1.51 5.93 1.78
CA LEU A 71 2.58 6.90 1.54
C LEU A 71 2.66 7.90 2.69
N ILE A 72 3.71 7.77 3.49
CA ILE A 72 4.01 8.69 4.59
C ILE A 72 4.54 10.02 4.03
N GLN A 73 3.85 11.13 4.32
CA GLN A 73 4.14 12.46 3.76
C GLN A 73 4.52 13.53 4.80
N GLY A 74 4.16 13.34 6.07
CA GLY A 74 4.31 14.37 7.10
C GLY A 74 3.69 13.94 8.42
N LYS A 75 4.02 14.62 9.53
CA LYS A 75 3.54 14.24 10.88
C LYS A 75 2.24 14.97 11.27
N PRO A 76 1.31 14.34 12.00
CA PRO A 76 1.27 12.91 12.35
C PRO A 76 0.94 12.04 11.13
N ASN A 77 1.40 10.78 11.14
CA ASN A 77 1.15 9.79 10.10
C ASN A 77 1.04 8.38 10.69
N PHE A 78 0.69 7.40 9.86
CA PHE A 78 0.61 5.99 10.24
C PHE A 78 1.23 5.10 9.16
N ASP A 79 1.60 3.87 9.52
CA ASP A 79 2.05 2.84 8.60
C ASP A 79 0.95 1.77 8.43
N ALA A 80 0.63 1.47 7.18
CA ALA A 80 -0.35 0.45 6.82
C ALA A 80 0.03 -0.20 5.49
N ILE A 81 -0.08 -1.53 5.46
CA ILE A 81 -0.06 -2.32 4.23
C ILE A 81 -1.42 -3.00 4.10
N LEU A 82 -2.06 -2.80 2.95
CA LEU A 82 -3.34 -3.40 2.63
C LEU A 82 -3.13 -4.54 1.65
N SER A 83 -3.86 -5.64 1.80
CA SER A 83 -4.11 -6.55 0.68
C SER A 83 -5.33 -6.03 -0.08
N VAL A 84 -5.24 -5.96 -1.41
CA VAL A 84 -6.28 -5.37 -2.25
C VAL A 84 -6.75 -6.31 -3.36
N SER A 85 -7.88 -5.98 -4.00
CA SER A 85 -8.32 -6.61 -5.25
C SER A 85 -7.39 -6.21 -6.41
N HIS A 86 -7.51 -6.96 -7.52
CA HIS A 86 -6.81 -6.60 -8.75
C HIS A 86 -7.24 -5.19 -9.15
N PRO A 87 -6.34 -4.21 -9.27
CA PRO A 87 -6.71 -2.86 -9.67
C PRO A 87 -7.43 -2.85 -11.01
N TYR A 88 -8.51 -2.08 -11.14
CA TYR A 88 -9.31 -2.03 -12.35
C TYR A 88 -9.67 -0.59 -12.69
N GLN A 89 -9.76 -0.28 -13.99
CA GLN A 89 -10.31 0.97 -14.46
C GLN A 89 -11.83 0.83 -14.60
N PHE A 90 -12.56 1.78 -14.03
CA PHE A 90 -14.00 1.89 -14.20
C PHE A 90 -14.31 2.84 -15.35
N ASN A 91 -14.66 2.29 -16.51
CA ASN A 91 -15.10 3.07 -17.66
C ASN A 91 -16.63 3.18 -17.63
N GLU A 92 -17.17 4.28 -17.10
CA GLU A 92 -18.57 4.60 -17.34
C GLU A 92 -18.74 5.12 -18.76
N LEU A 93 -19.71 4.54 -19.47
CA LEU A 93 -20.46 5.32 -20.44
C LEU A 93 -21.39 6.22 -19.63
N ILE A 94 -21.34 7.54 -19.85
CA ILE A 94 -22.22 8.51 -19.17
C ILE A 94 -23.69 8.11 -19.42
N CYS A 95 -24.43 7.75 -18.37
CA CYS A 95 -25.89 7.58 -18.46
C CYS A 95 -26.63 8.16 -17.24
N ASN A 96 -27.69 8.95 -17.51
CA ASN A 96 -28.59 9.56 -16.51
C ASN A 96 -29.55 8.55 -15.82
N ARG A 97 -29.16 7.29 -15.62
CA ARG A 97 -29.99 6.27 -14.96
C ARG A 97 -29.22 5.52 -13.88
N ARG A 98 -29.96 5.06 -12.86
CA ARG A 98 -29.50 4.25 -11.70
C ARG A 98 -28.81 2.92 -12.05
N TYR A 99 -28.82 2.50 -13.32
CA TYR A 99 -28.19 1.27 -13.81
C TYR A 99 -27.71 1.51 -15.25
N CYS A 100 -26.42 1.35 -15.50
CA CYS A 100 -25.81 1.47 -16.83
C CYS A 100 -25.45 0.07 -17.35
N PRO A 101 -26.24 -0.50 -18.29
CA PRO A 101 -25.84 -1.70 -19.02
C PRO A 101 -24.59 -1.40 -19.84
N GLY A 102 -23.50 -2.12 -19.61
CA GLY A 102 -22.23 -1.94 -20.33
C GLY A 102 -21.11 -1.26 -19.55
N SER A 103 -21.26 -1.02 -18.25
CA SER A 103 -20.08 -0.77 -17.40
C SER A 103 -19.22 -2.03 -17.38
N HIS A 104 -17.98 -1.90 -17.82
CA HIS A 104 -17.01 -2.99 -17.82
C HIS A 104 -15.84 -2.60 -16.92
N LEU A 105 -15.55 -3.47 -15.95
CA LEU A 105 -14.32 -3.41 -15.17
C LEU A 105 -13.19 -3.87 -16.08
N VAL A 106 -12.23 -2.99 -16.35
CA VAL A 106 -11.04 -3.33 -17.15
C VAL A 106 -9.88 -3.52 -16.18
N PRO A 107 -9.38 -4.75 -15.96
CA PRO A 107 -8.23 -4.97 -15.08
C PRO A 107 -6.99 -4.21 -15.58
N ILE A 108 -6.28 -3.57 -14.66
CA ILE A 108 -4.99 -2.94 -14.92
C ILE A 108 -3.95 -4.04 -15.10
N ARG A 109 -3.14 -3.97 -16.16
CA ARG A 109 -2.10 -4.99 -16.38
C ARG A 109 -1.03 -4.86 -15.31
N ASP A 110 -0.47 -5.99 -14.87
CA ASP A 110 0.61 -6.03 -13.87
C ASP A 110 1.82 -5.17 -14.30
N SER A 111 2.11 -5.10 -15.60
CA SER A 111 3.19 -4.24 -16.15
C SER A 111 2.94 -2.73 -15.97
N GLN A 112 1.73 -2.32 -15.61
CA GLN A 112 1.36 -0.93 -15.32
C GLN A 112 1.44 -0.62 -13.82
N LEU A 113 1.66 -1.64 -12.99
CA LEU A 113 1.94 -1.46 -11.58
C LEU A 113 3.45 -1.19 -11.38
N PRO A 114 3.81 -0.40 -10.35
CA PRO A 114 2.94 0.17 -9.33
C PRO A 114 2.23 1.46 -9.75
N ILE A 115 1.10 1.77 -9.10
CA ILE A 115 0.32 3.01 -9.29
C ILE A 115 0.01 3.66 -7.94
N THR A 116 -0.29 4.95 -7.94
CA THR A 116 -0.73 5.66 -6.72
C THR A 116 -2.23 5.93 -6.77
N LEU A 117 -2.94 5.51 -5.74
CA LEU A 117 -4.37 5.76 -5.55
C LEU A 117 -4.61 6.55 -4.26
N SER A 118 -5.64 7.39 -4.28
CA SER A 118 -6.15 8.08 -3.08
C SER A 118 -7.56 7.56 -2.80
N PRO A 119 -7.95 7.30 -1.55
CA PRO A 119 -9.34 6.97 -1.22
C PRO A 119 -10.25 8.17 -1.50
N GLU A 120 -11.51 7.92 -1.81
CA GLU A 120 -12.49 8.99 -2.12
C GLU A 120 -12.79 9.89 -0.91
N LEU A 121 -12.75 9.33 0.30
CA LEU A 121 -13.14 10.01 1.53
C LEU A 121 -12.05 9.88 2.61
N GLY A 122 -11.39 11.01 2.90
CA GLY A 122 -10.85 11.28 4.23
C GLY A 122 -9.47 10.72 4.59
N LYS A 123 -9.09 11.03 5.84
CA LYS A 123 -7.77 10.80 6.46
C LYS A 123 -7.65 9.46 7.18
N ASP A 124 -8.66 8.61 7.05
CA ASP A 124 -8.73 7.32 7.74
C ASP A 124 -8.15 6.18 6.89
N ILE A 125 -7.89 5.05 7.56
CA ILE A 125 -7.39 3.82 6.93
C ILE A 125 -8.60 3.13 6.26
N PRO A 126 -8.53 2.81 4.95
CA PRO A 126 -9.59 2.08 4.27
C PRO A 126 -9.89 0.75 4.95
N LEU A 127 -11.18 0.49 5.19
CA LEU A 127 -11.67 -0.75 5.76
C LEU A 127 -11.86 -1.84 4.69
N PRO A 128 -11.89 -3.13 5.07
CA PRO A 128 -12.24 -4.19 4.14
C PRO A 128 -13.58 -3.92 3.44
N GLY A 129 -13.59 -3.99 2.11
CA GLY A 129 -14.74 -3.65 1.26
C GLY A 129 -14.73 -2.22 0.73
N GLU A 130 -13.90 -1.32 1.26
CA GLU A 130 -13.76 0.05 0.76
C GLU A 130 -12.74 0.11 -0.38
N SER A 131 -12.99 0.99 -1.36
CA SER A 131 -12.15 1.16 -2.54
C SER A 131 -11.10 2.26 -2.34
N LEU A 132 -9.88 1.96 -2.75
CA LEU A 132 -8.86 2.94 -3.09
C LEU A 132 -9.12 3.47 -4.49
N GLY A 133 -8.87 4.76 -4.72
CA GLY A 133 -9.02 5.42 -6.02
C GLY A 133 -10.25 6.33 -6.05
N GLN A 134 -10.51 6.91 -7.22
CA GLN A 134 -11.65 7.80 -7.46
C GLN A 134 -12.57 7.22 -8.53
N PHE A 135 -13.86 7.47 -8.38
CA PHE A 135 -14.88 7.15 -9.37
C PHE A 135 -14.53 7.76 -10.73
N GLY A 136 -14.67 6.97 -11.79
CA GLY A 136 -14.21 7.34 -13.15
C GLY A 136 -12.70 7.20 -13.38
N GLY A 137 -11.96 6.63 -12.41
CA GLY A 137 -10.54 6.35 -12.49
C GLY A 137 -10.21 4.86 -12.28
N ILE A 138 -9.02 4.62 -11.73
CA ILE A 138 -8.57 3.30 -11.31
C ILE A 138 -8.98 3.07 -9.86
N LEU A 139 -9.54 1.89 -9.59
CA LEU A 139 -9.99 1.47 -8.28
C LEU A 139 -9.28 0.17 -7.87
N ALA A 140 -9.13 -0.04 -6.56
CA ALA A 140 -8.74 -1.30 -5.95
C ALA A 140 -9.41 -1.45 -4.58
N ASP A 141 -10.05 -2.58 -4.33
CA ASP A 141 -10.85 -2.79 -3.12
C ASP A 141 -9.98 -3.39 -2.02
N THR A 142 -10.10 -2.85 -0.82
CA THR A 142 -9.38 -3.35 0.36
C THR A 142 -9.95 -4.71 0.75
N LYS A 143 -9.12 -5.75 0.77
CA LYS A 143 -9.48 -7.09 1.26
C LYS A 143 -9.13 -7.25 2.73
N LYS A 144 -7.96 -6.74 3.13
CA LYS A 144 -7.44 -6.86 4.49
C LYS A 144 -6.50 -5.71 4.79
N VAL A 145 -6.58 -5.20 6.01
CA VAL A 145 -5.68 -4.18 6.55
C VAL A 145 -4.65 -4.86 7.44
N ILE A 146 -3.36 -4.59 7.20
CA ILE A 146 -2.27 -4.93 8.11
C ILE A 146 -1.71 -3.61 8.65
N TYR A 147 -1.99 -3.36 9.92
CA TYR A 147 -1.58 -2.16 10.61
C TYR A 147 -0.28 -2.40 11.37
N PHE A 148 0.73 -1.57 11.14
CA PHE A 148 2.03 -1.66 11.78
C PHE A 148 2.18 -0.58 12.84
N GLU A 149 1.28 -0.62 13.82
CA GLU A 149 1.22 0.28 14.99
C GLU A 149 1.14 1.79 14.67
N GLN A 150 0.45 2.52 15.53
CA GLN A 150 0.67 3.95 15.64
C GLN A 150 2.00 4.02 16.38
N GLY A 151 3.11 4.12 15.66
CA GLY A 151 4.36 4.45 16.32
C GLY A 151 4.06 5.64 17.23
N ASP A 152 4.42 5.52 18.50
CA ASP A 152 4.48 6.60 19.48
C ASP A 152 5.49 7.67 18.98
N LEU A 153 5.23 8.27 17.82
CA LEU A 153 5.82 9.53 17.39
C LEU A 153 5.28 10.71 18.22
N ALA A 154 4.52 10.38 19.27
CA ALA A 154 4.04 11.27 20.32
C ALA A 154 4.60 10.82 21.68
N LYS A 155 5.93 10.84 21.84
CA LYS A 155 6.59 11.23 23.10
C LYS A 155 7.92 11.91 22.79
#